data_AF-A0A1H3FKJ5-F1
#
_entry.id   AF-A0A1H3FKJ5-F1
#
_cell.length_a   1.000
_cell.length_b   1.000
_cell.length_c   1.000
_cell.angle_alpha   90.00
_cell.angle_beta   90.00
_cell.angle_gamma   90.00
#
_symmetry.space_group_name_H-M   'P 1'
#
loop_
_entity.id
_entity.type
_entity.pdbx_description
1 polymer ?
#
loop_
_entity_poly.entity_id
_entity_poly.type
_entity_poly.pdbx_seq_one_letter_code
_entity_poly.pdbx_strand_id
1 'polypeptide(L)'
;MAAQTEGVPADHGPPDWRAAGERIDTLIDASASGGAVARERTEELVRLVADLYGAGLERVLDIVHDLGHLDDVVLDALAKDDLVASLLLVHGLHPYDVVTRVEQALDSVRPYLGSHGGDVELLEVTEDDSGEVVVRLRLLGSCDGCPSSSVTLKLAVEGAIEAAAPEITTIEVETATEDTAGPVIPVESLRARLGSAAGPQTAGGSSWQPIPELDGLPSGGVTRVLAGSVPIVACRIGADLFAFRDRCARCEQSMGGAVLARRLGGATGDAVLRCPSCAAHYDVRRAGVCLDAEGLHLAPLPLLADGVTVSVAVPFPVAV
;
A
#
# COMPACT_ATOMS: atom_id res chain seq x y z
N MET A 1 27.56 -51.87 -27.64
CA MET A 1 27.00 -51.84 -26.27
C MET A 1 27.54 -50.59 -25.58
N ALA A 2 26.89 -49.46 -25.81
CA ALA A 2 27.20 -48.20 -25.15
C ALA A 2 25.84 -47.63 -24.74
N ALA A 3 25.54 -47.72 -23.45
CA ALA A 3 24.34 -47.17 -22.86
C ALA A 3 24.48 -45.65 -22.85
N GLN A 4 23.61 -44.96 -23.58
CA GLN A 4 23.42 -43.53 -23.43
C GLN A 4 22.56 -43.34 -22.19
N THR A 5 23.16 -42.79 -21.14
CA THR A 5 22.45 -42.23 -20.01
C THR A 5 22.02 -40.82 -20.44
N GLU A 6 20.83 -40.71 -21.02
CA GLU A 6 20.14 -39.43 -21.11
C GLU A 6 19.79 -38.99 -19.68
N GLY A 7 20.60 -38.07 -19.16
CA GLY A 7 20.29 -37.35 -17.94
C GLY A 7 19.01 -36.57 -18.14
N VAL A 8 18.03 -36.81 -17.27
CA VAL A 8 16.84 -35.99 -17.13
C VAL A 8 17.27 -34.66 -16.50
N PRO A 9 17.14 -33.51 -17.19
CA PRO A 9 17.16 -32.23 -16.50
C PRO A 9 15.71 -31.85 -16.23
N ALA A 10 15.32 -31.92 -14.97
CA ALA A 10 14.04 -31.41 -14.52
C ALA A 10 14.23 -30.85 -13.12
N ASP A 11 14.88 -29.68 -13.06
CA ASP A 11 14.54 -28.70 -12.04
C ASP A 11 13.11 -28.24 -12.35
N HIS A 12 12.15 -28.94 -11.77
CA HIS A 12 10.78 -28.47 -11.70
C HIS A 12 10.67 -27.80 -10.35
N GLY A 13 10.76 -26.47 -10.35
CA GLY A 13 10.24 -25.68 -9.24
C GLY A 13 8.82 -26.15 -8.87
N PRO A 14 8.35 -25.85 -7.65
CA PRO A 14 7.05 -26.33 -7.19
C PRO A 14 6.00 -26.10 -8.27
N PRO A 15 5.16 -27.10 -8.59
CA PRO A 15 4.18 -26.98 -9.65
C PRO A 15 3.36 -25.71 -9.46
N ASP A 16 3.19 -24.94 -10.53
CA ASP A 16 2.40 -23.70 -10.52
C ASP A 16 0.92 -24.06 -10.34
N TRP A 17 0.53 -24.21 -9.09
CA TRP A 17 -0.81 -24.62 -8.67
C TRP A 17 -1.87 -23.57 -9.01
N ARG A 18 -1.48 -22.29 -9.09
CA ARG A 18 -2.37 -21.21 -9.54
C ARG A 18 -2.70 -21.38 -11.02
N ALA A 19 -1.69 -21.64 -11.85
CA ALA A 19 -1.92 -21.97 -13.26
C ALA A 19 -2.75 -23.25 -13.44
N ALA A 20 -2.60 -24.25 -12.55
CA ALA A 20 -3.44 -25.44 -12.56
C ALA A 20 -4.92 -25.11 -12.25
N GLY A 21 -5.17 -24.26 -11.25
CA GLY A 21 -6.51 -23.75 -10.92
C GLY A 21 -7.17 -23.02 -12.09
N GLU A 22 -6.48 -22.03 -12.67
CA GLU A 22 -6.97 -21.28 -13.85
C GLU A 22 -7.28 -22.22 -15.03
N ARG A 23 -6.47 -23.27 -15.19
CA ARG A 23 -6.68 -24.26 -16.24
C ARG A 23 -7.91 -25.11 -15.98
N ILE A 24 -8.18 -25.49 -14.73
CA ILE A 24 -9.39 -26.22 -14.34
C ILE A 24 -10.62 -25.35 -14.64
N ASP A 25 -10.62 -24.08 -14.25
CA ASP A 25 -11.73 -23.15 -14.51
C ASP A 25 -11.97 -22.99 -16.02
N THR A 26 -10.90 -22.80 -16.79
CA THR A 26 -10.98 -22.71 -18.26
C THR A 26 -11.62 -23.96 -18.87
N LEU A 27 -11.32 -25.15 -18.33
CA LEU A 27 -11.89 -26.41 -18.81
C LEU A 27 -13.36 -26.56 -18.41
N ILE A 28 -13.73 -26.15 -17.20
CA ILE A 28 -15.13 -26.10 -16.75
C ILE A 28 -15.93 -25.15 -17.66
N ASP A 29 -15.42 -23.95 -17.95
CA ASP A 29 -16.08 -23.00 -18.84
C ASP A 29 -16.16 -23.51 -20.28
N ALA A 30 -15.08 -24.10 -20.80
CA ALA A 30 -15.09 -24.71 -22.12
C ALA A 30 -16.13 -25.85 -22.23
N SER A 31 -16.36 -26.60 -21.15
CA SER A 31 -17.36 -27.68 -21.12
C SER A 31 -18.80 -27.16 -21.33
N ALA A 32 -19.07 -25.88 -21.03
CA ALA A 32 -20.35 -25.25 -21.27
C ALA A 32 -20.74 -25.21 -22.76
N SER A 33 -19.76 -25.26 -23.67
CA SER A 33 -20.00 -25.42 -25.12
C SER A 33 -20.71 -26.74 -25.47
N GLY A 34 -20.61 -27.76 -24.61
CA GLY A 34 -21.35 -29.02 -24.67
C GLY A 34 -22.76 -28.96 -24.07
N GLY A 35 -23.20 -27.80 -23.58
CA GLY A 35 -24.49 -27.59 -22.92
C GLY A 35 -24.44 -27.68 -21.39
N ALA A 36 -25.51 -27.24 -20.72
CA ALA A 36 -25.58 -27.15 -19.25
C ALA A 36 -25.29 -28.48 -18.54
N VAL A 37 -25.76 -29.61 -19.09
CA VAL A 37 -25.52 -30.94 -18.52
C VAL A 37 -24.05 -31.34 -18.56
N ALA A 38 -23.32 -30.95 -19.61
CA ALA A 38 -21.88 -31.23 -19.71
C ALA A 38 -21.09 -30.42 -18.66
N ARG A 39 -21.49 -29.17 -18.44
CA ARG A 39 -20.93 -28.32 -17.39
C ARG A 39 -21.19 -28.90 -15.99
N GLU A 40 -22.44 -29.22 -15.68
CA GLU A 40 -22.82 -29.80 -14.38
C GLU A 40 -22.03 -31.07 -14.06
N ARG A 41 -21.87 -31.98 -15.03
CA ARG A 41 -21.07 -33.19 -14.86
C ARG A 41 -19.57 -32.93 -14.67
N THR A 42 -19.05 -31.87 -15.30
CA THR A 42 -17.64 -31.49 -15.16
C THR A 42 -17.41 -30.92 -13.76
N GLU A 43 -18.31 -30.06 -13.28
CA GLU A 43 -18.30 -29.54 -11.91
C GLU A 43 -18.47 -30.67 -10.87
N GLU A 44 -19.37 -31.62 -11.12
CA GLU A 44 -19.55 -32.80 -10.26
C GLU A 44 -18.29 -33.67 -10.19
N LEU A 45 -17.62 -33.90 -11.33
CA LEU A 45 -16.35 -34.63 -11.36
C LEU A 45 -15.28 -33.94 -10.52
N VAL A 46 -15.12 -32.61 -10.68
CA VAL A 46 -14.13 -31.83 -9.92
C VAL A 46 -14.44 -31.90 -8.43
N ARG A 47 -15.72 -31.75 -8.03
CA ARG A 47 -16.16 -31.87 -6.64
C ARG A 47 -15.82 -33.24 -6.06
N LEU A 48 -16.16 -34.32 -6.75
CA LEU A 48 -15.87 -35.68 -6.30
C LEU A 48 -14.37 -35.94 -6.11
N VAL A 49 -13.53 -35.41 -7.00
CA VAL A 49 -12.07 -35.53 -6.89
C VAL A 49 -11.55 -34.71 -5.71
N ALA A 50 -12.04 -33.48 -5.51
CA ALA A 50 -11.69 -32.65 -4.37
C ALA A 50 -12.11 -33.31 -3.05
N ASP A 51 -13.34 -33.82 -2.96
CA ASP A 51 -13.86 -34.51 -1.76
C ASP A 51 -13.01 -35.76 -1.43
N LEU A 52 -12.64 -36.53 -2.45
CA LEU A 52 -11.80 -37.73 -2.28
C LEU A 52 -10.42 -37.37 -1.71
N TYR A 53 -9.77 -36.33 -2.24
CA TYR A 53 -8.47 -35.90 -1.74
C TYR A 53 -8.56 -35.23 -0.37
N GLY A 54 -9.62 -34.47 -0.11
CA GLY A 54 -9.92 -33.88 1.21
C GLY A 54 -10.01 -34.94 2.29
N ALA A 55 -10.80 -36.00 2.06
CA ALA A 55 -10.90 -37.14 2.98
C ALA A 55 -9.56 -37.86 3.19
N GLY A 56 -8.73 -37.92 2.15
CA GLY A 56 -7.36 -38.46 2.26
C GLY A 56 -6.44 -37.58 3.12
N LEU A 57 -6.50 -36.27 2.94
CA LEU A 57 -5.72 -35.30 3.71
C LEU A 57 -6.11 -35.28 5.19
N GLU A 58 -7.41 -35.24 5.47
CA GLU A 58 -7.95 -35.35 6.83
C GLU A 58 -7.41 -36.61 7.51
N ARG A 59 -7.49 -37.76 6.81
CA ARG A 59 -7.00 -39.02 7.37
C ARG A 59 -5.49 -39.02 7.61
N VAL A 60 -4.71 -38.36 6.77
CA VAL A 60 -3.26 -38.20 6.98
C VAL A 60 -2.98 -37.36 8.21
N LEU A 61 -3.67 -36.23 8.37
CA LEU A 61 -3.51 -35.35 9.54
C LEU A 61 -3.91 -36.06 10.84
N ASP A 62 -5.02 -36.81 10.83
CA ASP A 62 -5.43 -37.64 11.97
C ASP A 62 -4.34 -38.63 12.37
N ILE A 63 -3.75 -39.34 11.41
CA ILE A 63 -2.67 -40.31 11.69
C ILE A 63 -1.46 -39.61 12.30
N VAL A 64 -1.06 -38.45 11.76
CA VAL A 64 0.08 -37.69 12.26
C VAL A 64 -0.19 -37.15 13.67
N HIS A 65 -1.43 -36.70 13.92
CA HIS A 65 -1.90 -36.26 15.24
C HIS A 65 -1.90 -37.40 16.26
N ASP A 66 -2.47 -38.55 15.92
CA ASP A 66 -2.54 -39.74 16.77
C ASP A 66 -1.13 -40.27 17.14
N LEU A 67 -0.15 -40.08 16.25
CA LEU A 67 1.26 -40.41 16.48
C LEU A 67 1.99 -39.36 17.33
N GLY A 68 1.36 -38.23 17.65
CA GLY A 68 1.95 -37.14 18.43
C GLY A 68 2.99 -36.31 17.65
N HIS A 69 2.89 -36.29 16.33
CA HIS A 69 3.81 -35.55 15.44
C HIS A 69 3.21 -34.25 14.89
N LEU A 70 2.00 -33.89 15.32
CA LEU A 70 1.32 -32.67 14.92
C LEU A 70 1.37 -31.65 16.08
N ASP A 71 2.55 -31.10 16.33
CA ASP A 71 2.77 -30.04 17.33
C ASP A 71 2.65 -28.63 16.70
N ASP A 72 2.69 -27.59 17.53
CA ASP A 72 2.55 -26.19 17.08
C ASP A 72 3.60 -25.79 16.03
N VAL A 73 4.80 -26.40 16.08
CA VAL A 73 5.88 -26.12 15.13
C VAL A 73 5.52 -26.67 13.75
N VAL A 74 4.97 -27.89 13.70
CA VAL A 74 4.50 -28.48 12.44
C VAL A 74 3.27 -27.74 11.92
N LEU A 75 2.30 -27.41 12.78
CA LEU A 75 1.11 -26.66 12.37
C LEU A 75 1.48 -25.29 11.77
N ASP A 76 2.40 -24.57 12.40
CA ASP A 76 2.91 -23.29 11.90
C ASP A 76 3.67 -23.44 10.57
N ALA A 77 4.44 -24.53 10.40
CA ALA A 77 5.11 -24.82 9.14
C ALA A 77 4.11 -25.13 8.00
N LEU A 78 3.03 -25.85 8.28
CA LEU A 78 1.96 -26.13 7.31
C LEU A 78 1.21 -24.85 6.92
N ALA A 79 0.93 -23.97 7.89
CA ALA A 79 0.24 -22.70 7.65
C ALA A 79 1.09 -21.67 6.89
N LYS A 80 2.43 -21.74 6.99
CA LYS A 80 3.37 -20.83 6.29
C LYS A 80 3.67 -21.22 4.85
N ASP A 81 3.33 -22.44 4.44
CA ASP A 81 3.49 -22.87 3.05
C ASP A 81 2.20 -22.53 2.27
N ASP A 82 2.29 -21.55 1.35
CA ASP A 82 1.14 -21.03 0.60
C ASP A 82 0.31 -22.14 -0.09
N LEU A 83 0.97 -23.17 -0.65
CA LEU A 83 0.30 -24.26 -1.35
C LEU A 83 -0.44 -25.15 -0.34
N VAL A 84 0.23 -25.55 0.74
CA VAL A 84 -0.34 -26.42 1.76
C VAL A 84 -1.48 -25.71 2.50
N ALA A 85 -1.27 -24.45 2.92
CA ALA A 85 -2.29 -23.64 3.58
C ALA A 85 -3.55 -23.51 2.71
N SER A 86 -3.40 -23.21 1.41
CA SER A 86 -4.52 -23.12 0.46
C SER A 86 -5.27 -24.46 0.33
N LEU A 87 -4.53 -25.57 0.24
CA LEU A 87 -5.12 -26.91 0.13
C LEU A 87 -5.90 -27.29 1.40
N LEU A 88 -5.33 -27.03 2.57
CA LEU A 88 -6.00 -27.26 3.86
C LEU A 88 -7.27 -26.41 3.99
N LEU A 89 -7.21 -25.15 3.54
CA LEU A 89 -8.34 -24.23 3.59
C LEU A 89 -9.50 -24.69 2.72
N VAL A 90 -9.24 -25.08 1.47
CA VAL A 90 -10.27 -25.61 0.55
C VAL A 90 -11.00 -26.82 1.12
N HIS A 91 -10.34 -27.60 1.97
CA HIS A 91 -10.90 -28.79 2.61
C HIS A 91 -11.38 -28.57 4.06
N GLY A 92 -11.34 -27.34 4.58
CA GLY A 92 -11.76 -27.05 5.96
C GLY A 92 -10.84 -27.63 7.04
N LEU A 93 -9.59 -27.92 6.69
CA LEU A 93 -8.56 -28.54 7.55
C LEU A 93 -7.48 -27.54 8.00
N HIS A 94 -7.70 -26.25 7.78
CA HIS A 94 -6.72 -25.21 8.15
C HIS A 94 -6.54 -25.17 9.68
N PRO A 95 -5.30 -25.13 10.20
CA PRO A 95 -5.05 -25.24 11.65
C PRO A 95 -5.48 -24.00 12.46
N TYR A 96 -5.58 -22.85 11.80
CA TYR A 96 -6.03 -21.60 12.39
C TYR A 96 -7.45 -21.26 11.95
N ASP A 97 -8.26 -20.78 12.90
CA ASP A 97 -9.59 -20.25 12.63
C ASP A 97 -9.55 -18.96 11.80
N VAL A 98 -10.73 -18.48 11.38
CA VAL A 98 -10.86 -17.28 10.53
C VAL A 98 -10.24 -16.07 11.21
N VAL A 99 -10.53 -15.86 12.50
CA VAL A 99 -10.06 -14.70 13.26
C VAL A 99 -8.53 -14.66 13.30
N THR A 100 -7.91 -15.79 13.67
CA THR A 100 -6.43 -15.90 13.73
C THR A 100 -5.80 -15.67 12.37
N ARG A 101 -6.40 -16.19 11.28
CA ARG A 101 -5.90 -15.97 9.92
C ARG A 101 -6.01 -14.51 9.49
N VAL A 102 -7.11 -13.84 9.81
CA VAL A 102 -7.28 -12.41 9.56
C VAL A 102 -6.23 -11.61 10.33
N GLU A 103 -6.01 -11.89 11.61
CA GLU A 103 -4.98 -11.21 12.41
C GLU A 103 -3.58 -11.39 11.81
N GLN A 104 -3.22 -12.62 11.41
CA GLN A 104 -1.94 -12.88 10.75
C GLN A 104 -1.80 -12.15 9.40
N ALA A 105 -2.89 -12.08 8.62
CA ALA A 105 -2.92 -11.32 7.39
C ALA A 105 -2.69 -9.82 7.64
N LEU A 106 -3.37 -9.26 8.65
CA LEU A 106 -3.17 -7.87 9.07
C LEU A 106 -1.73 -7.63 9.53
N ASP A 107 -1.16 -8.52 10.36
CA ASP A 107 0.21 -8.43 10.83
C ASP A 107 1.24 -8.44 9.69
N SER A 108 0.96 -9.16 8.60
CA SER A 108 1.80 -9.17 7.40
C SER A 108 1.85 -7.80 6.69
N VAL A 109 0.75 -7.02 6.75
CA VAL A 109 0.64 -5.71 6.09
C VAL A 109 0.98 -4.54 7.02
N ARG A 110 0.94 -4.70 8.35
CA ARG A 110 1.30 -3.65 9.32
C ARG A 110 2.65 -2.97 9.05
N PRO A 111 3.75 -3.66 8.69
CA PRO A 111 5.02 -2.99 8.37
C PRO A 111 4.91 -2.04 7.19
N TYR A 112 4.12 -2.42 6.17
CA TYR A 112 3.85 -1.58 5.01
C TYR A 112 3.00 -0.37 5.40
N LEU A 113 1.91 -0.56 6.15
CA LEU A 113 1.06 0.52 6.65
C LEU A 113 1.85 1.51 7.54
N GLY A 114 2.68 0.98 8.44
CA GLY A 114 3.52 1.76 9.35
C GLY A 114 4.53 2.64 8.62
N SER A 115 5.10 2.17 7.50
CA SER A 115 5.98 2.98 6.65
C SER A 115 5.28 4.18 5.98
N HIS A 116 3.94 4.15 5.92
CA HIS A 116 3.07 5.22 5.43
C HIS A 116 2.40 5.99 6.58
N GLY A 117 2.81 5.74 7.83
CA GLY A 117 2.30 6.41 9.03
C GLY A 117 0.87 6.03 9.40
N GLY A 118 0.44 4.82 9.04
CA GLY A 118 -0.86 4.28 9.45
C GLY A 118 -0.75 2.89 10.04
N ASP A 119 -1.89 2.34 10.45
CA ASP A 119 -2.01 1.00 11.00
C ASP A 119 -3.45 0.49 10.79
N VAL A 120 -3.73 -0.75 11.19
CA VAL A 120 -5.05 -1.39 11.08
C VAL A 120 -5.37 -2.17 12.35
N GLU A 121 -6.61 -2.11 12.79
CA GLU A 121 -7.13 -2.84 13.95
C GLU A 121 -8.29 -3.73 13.50
N LEU A 122 -8.26 -5.01 13.87
CA LEU A 122 -9.41 -5.89 13.74
C LEU A 122 -10.41 -5.57 14.85
N LEU A 123 -11.66 -5.25 14.48
CA LEU A 123 -12.72 -4.97 15.43
C LEU A 123 -13.53 -6.21 15.74
N GLU A 124 -14.01 -6.86 14.68
CA GLU A 124 -14.92 -7.98 14.81
C GLU A 124 -14.90 -8.83 13.52
N VAL A 125 -15.15 -10.12 13.70
CA VAL A 125 -15.51 -11.03 12.61
C VAL A 125 -16.87 -11.62 12.98
N THR A 126 -17.89 -11.33 12.17
CA THR A 126 -19.26 -11.78 12.40
C THR A 126 -19.75 -12.60 11.23
N GLU A 127 -20.55 -13.62 11.51
CA GLU A 127 -21.38 -14.28 10.50
C GLU A 127 -22.78 -13.67 10.58
N ASP A 128 -23.30 -13.22 9.43
CA ASP A 128 -24.65 -12.68 9.36
C ASP A 128 -25.72 -13.80 9.29
N ASP A 129 -27.00 -13.43 9.37
CA ASP A 129 -28.11 -14.38 9.29
C ASP A 129 -28.21 -15.11 7.92
N SER A 130 -27.48 -14.63 6.90
CA SER A 130 -27.36 -15.20 5.57
C SER A 130 -26.27 -16.28 5.48
N GLY A 131 -25.41 -16.40 6.49
CA GLY A 131 -24.19 -17.22 6.47
C GLY A 131 -22.98 -16.54 5.82
N GLU A 132 -23.04 -15.22 5.62
CA GLU A 132 -21.94 -14.41 5.10
C GLU A 132 -21.01 -13.96 6.23
N VAL A 133 -19.70 -14.12 6.03
CA VAL A 133 -18.69 -13.70 7.01
C VAL A 133 -18.23 -12.28 6.70
N VAL A 134 -18.51 -11.37 7.64
CA VAL A 134 -18.17 -9.94 7.58
C VAL A 134 -17.03 -9.66 8.54
N VAL A 135 -15.98 -9.01 8.04
CA VAL A 135 -14.86 -8.52 8.85
C VAL A 135 -14.95 -7.00 8.98
N ARG A 136 -14.96 -6.53 10.23
CA ARG A 136 -14.94 -5.11 10.58
C ARG A 136 -13.53 -4.71 11.01
N LEU A 137 -13.00 -3.70 10.34
CA LEU A 137 -11.65 -3.17 10.58
C LEU A 137 -11.72 -1.69 10.91
N ARG A 138 -10.74 -1.19 11.66
CA ARG A 138 -10.48 0.24 11.81
C ARG A 138 -9.12 0.57 11.26
N LEU A 139 -9.07 1.56 10.36
CA LEU A 139 -7.81 2.12 9.91
C LEU A 139 -7.34 3.18 10.89
N LEU A 140 -6.03 3.22 11.15
CA LEU A 140 -5.41 4.15 12.11
C LEU A 140 -4.39 5.06 11.40
N GLY A 141 -4.17 6.24 11.98
CA GLY A 141 -3.15 7.19 11.51
C GLY A 141 -3.47 7.80 10.15
N SER A 142 -2.47 7.88 9.27
CA SER A 142 -2.62 8.47 7.93
C SER A 142 -3.60 7.71 7.01
N CYS A 143 -4.01 6.49 7.39
CA CYS A 143 -4.98 5.68 6.67
C CYS A 143 -6.43 6.16 6.83
N ASP A 144 -6.75 6.92 7.89
CA ASP A 144 -8.14 7.28 8.28
C ASP A 144 -8.64 8.61 7.68
N GLY A 145 -7.80 9.39 6.97
CA GLY A 145 -8.16 10.77 6.59
C GLY A 145 -7.69 11.29 5.23
N CYS A 146 -7.03 10.48 4.40
CA CYS A 146 -6.49 10.92 3.10
C CYS A 146 -7.07 10.11 1.93
N PRO A 147 -7.97 10.67 1.09
CA PRO A 147 -8.68 9.93 0.04
C PRO A 147 -7.80 9.27 -1.03
N SER A 148 -6.58 9.79 -1.25
CA SER A 148 -5.66 9.23 -2.26
C SER A 148 -4.72 8.16 -1.69
N SER A 149 -4.45 8.19 -0.38
CA SER A 149 -3.55 7.24 0.29
C SER A 149 -4.32 6.05 0.86
N SER A 150 -5.58 6.26 1.26
CA SER A 150 -6.44 5.23 1.85
C SER A 150 -6.81 4.13 0.85
N VAL A 151 -6.93 4.41 -0.44
CA VAL A 151 -7.35 3.40 -1.44
C VAL A 151 -6.30 2.30 -1.62
N THR A 152 -5.03 2.66 -1.85
CA THR A 152 -3.97 1.65 -2.06
C THR A 152 -3.70 0.85 -0.79
N LEU A 153 -3.77 1.49 0.38
CA LEU A 153 -3.58 0.83 1.68
C LEU A 153 -4.76 -0.09 1.99
N LYS A 154 -5.99 0.34 1.68
CA LYS A 154 -7.19 -0.49 1.78
C LYS A 154 -7.12 -1.71 0.89
N LEU A 155 -6.73 -1.55 -0.39
CA LEU A 155 -6.56 -2.68 -1.31
C LEU A 155 -5.49 -3.67 -0.83
N ALA A 156 -4.41 -3.19 -0.21
CA ALA A 156 -3.38 -4.06 0.37
C ALA A 156 -3.92 -4.87 1.55
N VAL A 157 -4.75 -4.27 2.40
CA VAL A 157 -5.42 -4.95 3.51
C VAL A 157 -6.46 -5.94 2.99
N GLU A 158 -7.32 -5.53 2.07
CA GLU A 158 -8.34 -6.38 1.46
C GLU A 158 -7.69 -7.59 0.77
N GLY A 159 -6.68 -7.38 -0.08
CA GLY A 159 -5.99 -8.47 -0.76
C GLY A 159 -5.26 -9.44 0.18
N ALA A 160 -4.73 -8.95 1.32
CA ALA A 160 -4.12 -9.83 2.33
C ALA A 160 -5.18 -10.69 3.03
N ILE A 161 -6.34 -10.10 3.36
CA ILE A 161 -7.45 -10.81 3.99
C ILE A 161 -8.07 -11.82 3.01
N GLU A 162 -8.33 -11.43 1.77
CA GLU A 162 -8.86 -12.34 0.74
C GLU A 162 -7.95 -13.54 0.49
N ALA A 163 -6.62 -13.35 0.55
CA ALA A 163 -5.67 -14.44 0.39
C ALA A 163 -5.65 -15.39 1.59
N ALA A 164 -5.76 -14.88 2.82
CA ALA A 164 -5.69 -15.69 4.04
C ALA A 164 -7.04 -16.30 4.44
N ALA A 165 -8.14 -15.61 4.14
CA ALA A 165 -9.49 -15.96 4.54
C ALA A 165 -10.50 -15.67 3.41
N PRO A 166 -10.47 -16.46 2.33
CA PRO A 166 -11.34 -16.29 1.16
C PRO A 166 -12.83 -16.57 1.44
N GLU A 167 -13.18 -17.13 2.60
CA GLU A 167 -14.58 -17.24 3.05
C GLU A 167 -15.20 -15.90 3.50
N ILE A 168 -14.39 -14.85 3.68
CA ILE A 168 -14.88 -13.52 4.02
C ILE A 168 -15.54 -12.91 2.79
N THR A 169 -16.83 -12.59 2.88
CA THR A 169 -17.60 -12.02 1.77
C THR A 169 -17.54 -10.50 1.74
N THR A 170 -17.46 -9.88 2.92
CA THR A 170 -17.53 -8.43 3.07
C THR A 170 -16.48 -7.93 4.06
N ILE A 171 -15.72 -6.90 3.66
CA ILE A 171 -14.78 -6.19 4.52
C ILE A 171 -15.32 -4.78 4.74
N GLU A 172 -15.77 -4.51 5.96
CA GLU A 172 -16.22 -3.20 6.39
C GLU A 172 -15.08 -2.47 7.09
N VAL A 173 -14.75 -1.28 6.59
CA VAL A 173 -13.74 -0.43 7.22
C VAL A 173 -14.46 0.73 7.90
N GLU A 174 -14.43 0.74 9.23
CA GLU A 174 -14.70 1.93 10.03
C GLU A 174 -13.59 2.93 9.77
N THR A 175 -13.83 3.84 8.83
CA THR A 175 -13.27 5.18 8.98
C THR A 175 -13.93 5.81 10.19
N ALA A 176 -13.19 6.53 11.02
CA ALA A 176 -13.82 7.36 12.03
C ALA A 176 -14.62 8.47 11.32
N THR A 177 -15.83 8.15 10.85
CA THR A 177 -16.88 9.14 10.74
C THR A 177 -17.31 9.41 12.17
N GLU A 178 -16.53 10.25 12.85
CA GLU A 178 -17.21 11.26 13.63
C GLU A 178 -18.21 11.89 12.68
N ASP A 179 -19.46 11.84 13.11
CA ASP A 179 -20.55 12.69 12.65
C ASP A 179 -20.20 14.15 13.01
N THR A 180 -19.11 14.65 12.43
CA THR A 180 -18.93 16.03 12.09
C THR A 180 -19.10 16.14 10.59
N ALA A 181 -20.36 15.98 10.17
CA ALA A 181 -20.96 17.13 9.49
C ALA A 181 -20.84 18.36 10.41
N GLY A 182 -19.61 18.88 10.58
CA GLY A 182 -19.40 20.24 10.99
C GLY A 182 -20.27 21.09 10.07
N PRO A 183 -20.97 22.10 10.61
CA PRO A 183 -22.09 22.73 9.92
C PRO A 183 -21.64 23.05 8.50
N VAL A 184 -22.25 22.38 7.52
CA VAL A 184 -21.89 22.55 6.12
C VAL A 184 -22.01 24.03 5.86
N ILE A 185 -20.89 24.74 5.75
CA ILE A 185 -20.91 26.19 5.64
C ILE A 185 -21.65 26.47 4.34
N PRO A 186 -22.87 27.05 4.39
CA PRO A 186 -23.60 27.34 3.16
C PRO A 186 -22.71 28.17 2.26
N VAL A 187 -22.78 27.98 0.94
CA VAL A 187 -21.95 28.75 -0.01
C VAL A 187 -22.11 30.25 0.24
N GLU A 188 -23.28 30.69 0.71
CA GLU A 188 -23.55 32.06 1.13
C GLU A 188 -22.73 32.53 2.35
N SER A 189 -22.49 31.65 3.32
CA SER A 189 -21.63 31.92 4.49
C SER A 189 -20.14 31.94 4.10
N LEU A 190 -19.73 31.18 3.08
CA LEU A 190 -18.40 31.26 2.49
C LEU A 190 -18.21 32.60 1.74
N ARG A 191 -19.25 33.02 1.02
CA ARG A 191 -19.30 34.29 0.28
C ARG A 191 -19.28 35.50 1.22
N ALA A 192 -19.93 35.40 2.38
CA ALA A 192 -19.88 36.41 3.43
C ALA A 192 -18.46 36.56 4.03
N ARG A 193 -17.71 35.45 4.18
CA ARG A 193 -16.30 35.48 4.64
C ARG A 193 -15.32 35.95 3.57
N LEU A 194 -15.55 35.63 2.30
CA LEU A 194 -14.78 36.20 1.18
C LEU A 194 -15.07 37.70 0.96
N GLY A 195 -16.23 38.19 1.42
CA GLY A 195 -16.62 39.60 1.37
C GLY A 195 -16.24 40.43 2.60
N SER A 196 -15.79 39.82 3.71
CA SER A 196 -15.37 40.54 4.91
C SER A 196 -14.13 39.91 5.53
N ALA A 197 -12.98 40.48 5.16
CA ALA A 197 -11.77 40.35 5.94
C ALA A 197 -11.98 40.96 7.34
N ALA A 198 -12.23 40.14 8.37
CA ALA A 198 -11.77 40.30 9.77
C ALA A 198 -12.42 39.29 10.76
N GLY A 199 -11.69 38.20 11.10
CA GLY A 199 -11.68 37.48 12.40
C GLY A 199 -12.77 36.41 12.71
N PRO A 200 -12.58 35.49 13.70
CA PRO A 200 -11.42 35.22 14.56
C PRO A 200 -10.69 33.88 14.26
N GLN A 201 -9.48 33.74 14.82
CA GLN A 201 -8.43 32.76 14.51
C GLN A 201 -8.50 31.50 15.39
N THR A 202 -8.32 30.32 14.79
CA THR A 202 -7.82 29.09 15.43
C THR A 202 -6.82 28.39 14.48
N ALA A 203 -5.75 27.85 15.07
CA ALA A 203 -4.44 27.61 14.47
C ALA A 203 -4.36 26.44 13.47
N GLY A 204 -3.51 26.60 12.44
CA GLY A 204 -2.98 25.48 11.64
C GLY A 204 -3.24 25.49 10.13
N GLY A 205 -3.73 26.57 9.53
CA GLY A 205 -3.99 26.58 8.08
C GLY A 205 -2.72 26.51 7.22
N SER A 206 -2.78 25.75 6.12
CA SER A 206 -1.86 25.90 4.99
C SER A 206 -2.52 26.79 3.93
N SER A 207 -1.81 27.79 3.44
CA SER A 207 -2.24 28.59 2.29
C SER A 207 -1.57 28.07 1.02
N TRP A 208 -2.35 27.81 -0.04
CA TRP A 208 -1.80 27.55 -1.37
C TRP A 208 -1.33 28.86 -1.98
N GLN A 209 -0.05 28.94 -2.33
CA GLN A 209 0.57 30.11 -2.93
C GLN A 209 0.89 29.78 -4.40
N PRO A 210 0.33 30.50 -5.39
CA PRO A 210 0.69 30.32 -6.79
C PRO A 210 2.11 30.84 -7.02
N ILE A 211 2.94 30.03 -7.68
CA ILE A 211 4.35 30.27 -7.98
C ILE A 211 4.60 30.12 -9.50
N PRO A 212 4.17 31.10 -10.30
CA PRO A 212 4.31 31.05 -11.76
C PRO A 212 5.77 30.94 -12.23
N GLU A 213 6.75 31.32 -11.40
CA GLU A 213 8.18 31.18 -11.68
C GLU A 213 8.62 29.72 -11.87
N LEU A 214 7.82 28.74 -11.41
CA LEU A 214 8.12 27.32 -11.53
C LEU A 214 7.61 26.69 -12.84
N ASP A 215 6.68 27.35 -13.53
CA ASP A 215 6.07 26.85 -14.77
C ASP A 215 7.12 26.68 -15.88
N GLY A 216 8.09 27.60 -15.93
CA GLY A 216 9.18 27.61 -16.92
C GLY A 216 10.49 26.98 -16.46
N LEU A 217 10.55 26.35 -15.29
CA LEU A 217 11.81 25.78 -14.77
C LEU A 217 12.27 24.61 -15.67
N PRO A 218 13.44 24.67 -16.32
CA PRO A 218 13.90 23.59 -17.19
C PRO A 218 14.24 22.33 -16.39
N SER A 219 14.23 21.16 -17.04
CA SER A 219 14.72 19.92 -16.44
C SER A 219 16.18 20.08 -15.99
N GLY A 220 16.48 19.68 -14.75
CA GLY A 220 17.76 19.90 -14.09
C GLY A 220 17.92 21.29 -13.46
N GLY A 221 16.94 22.19 -13.64
CA GLY A 221 16.92 23.51 -13.03
C GLY A 221 16.64 23.44 -11.53
N VAL A 222 17.31 24.32 -10.78
CA VAL A 222 17.04 24.59 -9.37
C VAL A 222 16.82 26.09 -9.24
N THR A 223 15.76 26.48 -8.56
CA THR A 223 15.47 27.89 -8.28
C THR A 223 15.04 28.06 -6.84
N ARG A 224 15.31 29.25 -6.30
CA ARG A 224 14.84 29.69 -5.00
C ARG A 224 13.78 30.76 -5.21
N VAL A 225 12.61 30.56 -4.62
CA VAL A 225 11.46 31.45 -4.74
C VAL A 225 10.79 31.63 -3.39
N LEU A 226 9.95 32.65 -3.27
CA LEU A 226 9.15 32.89 -2.07
C LEU A 226 7.73 32.38 -2.34
N ALA A 227 7.27 31.44 -1.54
CA ALA A 227 5.87 31.04 -1.51
C ALA A 227 5.17 31.80 -0.38
N GLY A 228 4.52 32.91 -0.73
CA GLY A 228 4.10 33.92 0.24
C GLY A 228 5.32 34.53 0.95
N SER A 229 5.44 34.31 2.27
CA SER A 229 6.61 34.72 3.06
C SER A 229 7.61 33.58 3.32
N VAL A 230 7.31 32.35 2.90
CA VAL A 230 8.15 31.18 3.16
C VAL A 230 9.14 30.99 2.02
N PRO A 231 10.46 31.06 2.27
CA PRO A 231 11.45 30.78 1.26
C PRO A 231 11.51 29.28 0.97
N ILE A 232 11.49 28.95 -0.32
CA ILE A 232 11.50 27.58 -0.81
C ILE A 232 12.60 27.41 -1.87
N VAL A 233 13.08 26.18 -2.00
CA VAL A 233 13.91 25.73 -3.11
C VAL A 233 13.11 24.71 -3.91
N ALA A 234 12.95 24.99 -5.20
CA ALA A 234 12.28 24.11 -6.13
C ALA A 234 13.28 23.58 -7.16
N CYS A 235 13.07 22.34 -7.60
CA CYS A 235 13.90 21.74 -8.63
C CYS A 235 13.06 20.82 -9.53
N ARG A 236 13.48 20.66 -10.78
CA ARG A 236 12.80 19.80 -11.76
C ARG A 236 13.69 18.64 -12.19
N ILE A 237 13.16 17.42 -12.17
CA ILE A 237 13.83 16.21 -12.65
C ILE A 237 12.96 15.58 -13.74
N GLY A 238 13.34 15.75 -15.01
CA GLY A 238 12.49 15.33 -16.12
C GLY A 238 11.21 16.17 -16.15
N ALA A 239 10.05 15.53 -16.06
CA ALA A 239 8.76 16.21 -15.95
C ALA A 239 8.39 16.60 -14.51
N ASP A 240 8.97 15.93 -13.51
CA ASP A 240 8.57 16.04 -12.11
C ASP A 240 9.16 17.29 -11.46
N LEU A 241 8.31 18.03 -10.74
CA LEU A 241 8.70 19.22 -9.98
C LEU A 241 8.68 18.90 -8.47
N PHE A 242 9.68 19.38 -7.75
CA PHE A 242 9.82 19.18 -6.31
C PHE A 242 10.06 20.52 -5.62
N ALA A 243 9.53 20.69 -4.41
CA ALA A 243 9.71 21.88 -3.59
C ALA A 243 10.06 21.50 -2.15
N PHE A 244 11.02 22.21 -1.57
CA PHE A 244 11.48 22.05 -0.20
C PHE A 244 11.57 23.41 0.47
N ARG A 245 11.48 23.45 1.80
CA ARG A 245 11.85 24.66 2.56
C ARG A 245 13.32 25.02 2.28
N ASP A 246 13.61 26.31 2.21
CA ASP A 246 14.95 26.84 2.02
C ASP A 246 15.81 26.75 3.31
N ARG A 247 16.05 25.52 3.77
CA ARG A 247 16.85 25.24 4.96
C ARG A 247 17.47 23.85 4.87
N CYS A 248 18.79 23.80 4.95
CA CYS A 248 19.56 22.57 4.99
C CYS A 248 19.31 21.83 6.31
N ALA A 249 18.98 20.54 6.27
CA ALA A 249 18.75 19.72 7.47
C ALA A 249 20.03 19.50 8.32
N ARG A 250 21.21 19.68 7.71
CA ARG A 250 22.50 19.43 8.37
C ARG A 250 23.15 20.67 8.99
N CYS A 251 23.21 21.77 8.23
CA CYS A 251 23.90 22.99 8.68
C CYS A 251 22.96 24.18 8.89
N GLU A 252 21.66 23.98 8.67
CA GLU A 252 20.59 24.97 8.84
C GLU A 252 20.68 26.22 7.97
N GLN A 253 21.70 26.32 7.11
CA GLN A 253 21.86 27.40 6.15
C GLN A 253 20.85 27.28 5.00
N SER A 254 20.65 28.40 4.29
CA SER A 254 19.84 28.46 3.07
C SER A 254 20.35 27.46 2.03
N MET A 255 19.40 26.83 1.34
CA MET A 255 19.63 25.99 0.17
C MET A 255 19.62 26.83 -1.13
N GLY A 256 19.52 28.17 -1.02
CA GLY A 256 19.68 29.09 -2.14
C GLY A 256 21.05 28.93 -2.81
N GLY A 257 21.05 28.61 -4.10
CA GLY A 257 22.28 28.29 -4.84
C GLY A 257 22.65 26.80 -4.79
N ALA A 258 21.79 25.93 -4.24
CA ALA A 258 21.90 24.49 -4.42
C ALA A 258 21.85 24.12 -5.90
N VAL A 259 22.58 23.07 -6.25
CA VAL A 259 22.63 22.53 -7.62
C VAL A 259 22.17 21.09 -7.61
N LEU A 260 21.49 20.69 -8.68
CA LEU A 260 21.24 19.28 -8.95
C LEU A 260 22.53 18.65 -9.48
N ALA A 261 23.03 17.68 -8.75
CA ALA A 261 24.15 16.85 -9.16
C ALA A 261 23.65 15.44 -9.46
N ARG A 262 24.38 14.72 -10.32
CA ARG A 262 24.17 13.30 -10.53
C ARG A 262 25.03 12.52 -9.55
N ARG A 263 24.46 11.50 -8.91
CA ARG A 263 25.24 10.56 -8.10
C ARG A 263 26.19 9.75 -8.99
N LEU A 264 27.47 9.69 -8.64
CA LEU A 264 28.42 8.83 -9.35
C LEU A 264 28.00 7.36 -9.18
N GLY A 265 27.80 6.65 -10.29
CA GLY A 265 27.32 5.26 -10.29
C GLY A 265 25.81 5.08 -10.01
N GLY A 266 25.04 6.17 -9.92
CA GLY A 266 23.58 6.12 -9.77
C GLY A 266 22.84 5.86 -11.09
N ALA A 267 21.60 5.38 -10.98
CA ALA A 267 20.72 5.17 -12.12
C ALA A 267 20.43 6.50 -12.85
N THR A 268 19.96 6.41 -14.10
CA THR A 268 19.49 7.59 -14.83
C THR A 268 18.24 8.14 -14.13
N GLY A 269 18.34 9.31 -13.48
CA GLY A 269 17.23 9.91 -12.73
C GLY A 269 17.49 10.14 -11.23
N ASP A 270 18.61 9.63 -10.70
CA ASP A 270 19.07 9.84 -9.31
C ASP A 270 19.68 11.25 -9.15
N ALA A 271 18.81 12.25 -9.15
CA ALA A 271 19.20 13.63 -8.98
C ALA A 271 19.30 13.98 -7.49
N VAL A 272 20.44 14.55 -7.12
CA VAL A 272 20.79 14.87 -5.74
C VAL A 272 20.92 16.38 -5.62
N LEU A 273 20.18 16.99 -4.69
CA LEU A 273 20.39 18.39 -4.32
C LEU A 273 21.61 18.49 -3.41
N ARG A 274 22.58 19.34 -3.79
CA ARG A 274 23.76 19.60 -2.98
C ARG A 274 23.64 20.94 -2.26
N CYS A 275 23.76 20.92 -0.93
CA CYS A 275 23.80 22.13 -0.12
C CYS A 275 25.03 22.99 -0.50
N PRO A 276 24.85 24.29 -0.78
CA PRO A 276 25.96 25.17 -1.17
C PRO A 276 26.93 25.45 -0.02
N SER A 277 26.49 25.37 1.24
CA SER A 277 27.31 25.71 2.41
C SER A 277 28.11 24.53 2.95
N CYS A 278 27.46 23.39 3.21
CA CYS A 278 28.10 22.23 3.83
C CYS A 278 28.35 21.07 2.87
N ALA A 279 28.00 21.23 1.59
CA ALA A 279 28.13 20.20 0.55
C ALA A 279 27.30 18.91 0.80
N ALA A 280 26.37 18.92 1.75
CA ALA A 280 25.50 17.77 2.01
C ALA A 280 24.61 17.45 0.81
N HIS A 281 24.35 16.16 0.60
CA HIS A 281 23.63 15.58 -0.51
C HIS A 281 22.24 15.12 -0.05
N TYR A 282 21.22 15.50 -0.82
CA TYR A 282 19.83 15.14 -0.53
C TYR A 282 19.18 14.48 -1.76
N ASP A 283 18.59 13.31 -1.56
CA ASP A 283 17.82 12.61 -2.59
C ASP A 283 16.47 13.28 -2.78
N VAL A 284 16.28 13.90 -3.94
CA VAL A 284 15.08 14.69 -4.23
C VAL A 284 13.83 13.82 -4.34
N ARG A 285 13.94 12.61 -4.93
CA ARG A 285 12.80 11.71 -5.15
C ARG A 285 12.36 11.04 -3.85
N ARG A 286 13.31 10.83 -2.92
CA ARG A 286 13.04 10.30 -1.58
C ARG A 286 12.84 11.41 -0.57
N ALA A 287 11.94 12.36 -0.87
CA ALA A 287 11.53 13.43 0.02
C ALA A 287 12.67 14.25 0.66
N GLY A 288 13.82 14.37 -0.03
CA GLY A 288 14.96 15.12 0.46
C GLY A 288 15.78 14.41 1.54
N VAL A 289 15.76 13.07 1.62
CA VAL A 289 16.59 12.29 2.56
C VAL A 289 18.08 12.60 2.35
N CYS A 290 18.80 12.86 3.45
CA CYS A 290 20.23 13.10 3.43
C CYS A 290 20.99 11.80 3.16
N LEU A 291 21.91 11.83 2.19
CA LEU A 291 22.74 10.69 1.82
C LEU A 291 24.04 10.60 2.62
N ASP A 292 24.40 11.67 3.33
CA ASP A 292 25.67 11.74 4.09
C ASP A 292 25.47 11.51 5.59
N ALA A 293 24.23 11.44 6.08
CA ALA A 293 23.90 11.26 7.49
C ALA A 293 22.48 10.69 7.65
N GLU A 294 22.31 9.69 8.51
CA GLU A 294 21.00 9.08 8.78
C GLU A 294 20.07 10.02 9.56
N GLY A 295 18.76 9.90 9.32
CA GLY A 295 17.71 10.63 10.03
C GLY A 295 17.51 12.10 9.61
N LEU A 296 18.39 12.66 8.78
CA LEU A 296 18.24 14.02 8.25
C LEU A 296 17.50 14.03 6.92
N HIS A 297 16.58 14.98 6.75
CA HIS A 297 15.87 15.20 5.48
C HIS A 297 15.50 16.66 5.31
N LEU A 298 15.49 17.15 4.06
CA LEU A 298 14.89 18.45 3.75
C LEU A 298 13.38 18.39 4.04
N ALA A 299 12.77 19.50 4.43
CA ALA A 299 11.33 19.55 4.63
C ALA A 299 10.61 19.74 3.29
N PRO A 300 9.95 18.71 2.71
CA PRO A 300 9.22 18.85 1.46
C PRO A 300 7.99 19.72 1.64
N LEU A 301 7.58 20.41 0.58
CA LEU A 301 6.34 21.18 0.51
C LEU A 301 5.44 20.61 -0.58
N PRO A 302 4.15 20.36 -0.30
CA PRO A 302 3.21 19.90 -1.31
C PRO A 302 3.09 20.90 -2.47
N LEU A 303 2.96 20.38 -3.67
CA LEU A 303 2.91 21.13 -4.91
C LEU A 303 1.80 20.57 -5.81
N LEU A 304 1.09 21.49 -6.45
CA LEU A 304 0.01 21.21 -7.39
C LEU A 304 0.37 21.87 -8.72
N ALA A 305 0.34 21.11 -9.81
CA ALA A 305 0.49 21.64 -11.16
C ALA A 305 -0.78 21.31 -11.95
N ASP A 306 -1.62 22.32 -12.21
CA ASP A 306 -2.91 22.18 -12.90
C ASP A 306 -2.82 22.44 -14.42
N GLY A 307 -1.59 22.52 -14.94
CA GLY A 307 -1.30 22.77 -16.36
C GLY A 307 -1.26 24.26 -16.75
N VAL A 308 -1.60 25.18 -15.84
CA VAL A 308 -1.53 26.64 -16.09
C VAL A 308 -0.70 27.37 -15.04
N THR A 309 -0.72 26.93 -13.77
CA THR A 309 0.08 27.56 -12.71
C THR A 309 0.47 26.55 -11.63
N VAL A 310 1.76 26.46 -11.32
CA VAL A 310 2.23 25.69 -10.16
C VAL A 310 1.87 26.41 -8.86
N SER A 311 1.25 25.71 -7.91
CA SER A 311 0.98 26.21 -6.57
C SER A 311 1.67 25.37 -5.50
N VAL A 312 2.18 26.02 -4.45
CA VAL A 312 2.85 25.38 -3.32
C VAL A 312 2.08 25.63 -2.04
N ALA A 313 1.82 24.58 -1.26
CA ALA A 313 1.19 24.70 0.04
C ALA A 313 2.22 25.18 1.07
N VAL A 314 2.02 26.37 1.64
CA VAL A 314 2.83 26.87 2.75
C VAL A 314 2.03 26.91 4.04
N PRO A 315 2.57 26.42 5.16
CA PRO A 315 1.95 26.60 6.46
C PRO A 315 1.96 28.08 6.85
N PHE A 316 0.88 28.59 7.43
CA PHE A 316 0.87 29.96 7.97
C PHE A 316 2.02 30.13 8.97
N PRO A 317 2.76 31.25 8.93
CA PRO A 317 3.65 31.58 10.03
C PRO A 317 2.80 31.76 11.28
N VAL A 318 3.05 30.92 12.29
CA VAL A 318 2.52 31.14 13.65
C VAL A 318 3.20 32.41 14.14
N ALA A 319 2.46 33.51 14.25
CA ALA A 319 2.95 34.71 14.91
C ALA A 319 3.22 34.35 16.38
N VAL A 320 4.49 34.50 16.80
CA VAL A 320 4.91 34.38 18.21
C VAL A 320 4.60 35.67 18.93
#